data_AF-A0A0D6A1K8-F1
#
_entry.id   AF-A0A0D6A1K8-F1
#
_cell.length_a   1.000
_cell.length_b   1.000
_cell.length_c   1.000
_cell.angle_alpha   90.00
_cell.angle_beta   90.00
_cell.angle_gamma   90.00
#
_symmetry.space_group_name_H-M   'P 1'
#
loop_
_entity.id
_entity.type
_entity.pdbx_description
1 polymer ?
#
loop_
_entity_poly.entity_id
_entity_poly.type
_entity_poly.pdbx_seq_one_letter_code
_entity_poly.pdbx_strand_id
1 'polypeptide(L)'
;MMSKDIQKFLWFLLLFSDICLFIFAIYTSNFPSIFVVIIVATIIHFKGNEVMFGEFDRKRKAKYEERKKEIFKIRKQRAQERK
;
A
#
# COMPACT_ATOMS: atom_id res chain seq x y z
N MET A 1 8.45 23.68 5.98
CA MET A 1 7.81 22.84 4.95
C MET A 1 8.72 21.64 4.73
N MET A 2 8.33 20.44 5.17
CA MET A 2 9.19 19.26 5.13
C MET A 2 9.17 18.64 3.73
N SER A 3 10.32 18.21 3.19
CA SER A 3 10.36 17.62 1.84
C SER A 3 9.57 16.31 1.78
N LYS A 4 8.99 15.99 0.61
CA LYS A 4 8.17 14.78 0.41
C LYS A 4 8.93 13.50 0.80
N ASP A 5 10.23 13.46 0.55
CA ASP A 5 11.08 12.31 0.89
C ASP A 5 11.24 12.13 2.40
N ILE A 6 11.38 13.23 3.15
CA ILE A 6 11.45 13.18 4.62
C ILE A 6 10.10 12.74 5.19
N GLN A 7 8.99 13.25 4.65
CA GLN A 7 7.66 12.80 5.08
C GLN A 7 7.47 11.30 4.84
N LYS A 8 7.87 10.80 3.66
CA LYS A 8 7.84 9.38 3.33
C LYS A 8 8.72 8.56 4.26
N PHE A 9 9.93 9.03 4.55
CA PHE A 9 10.85 8.39 5.49
C PHE A 9 10.26 8.30 6.90
N LEU A 10 9.61 9.36 7.40
CA LEU A 10 8.95 9.33 8.71
C LEU A 10 7.81 8.31 8.77
N TRP A 11 7.02 8.16 7.71
CA TRP A 11 5.98 7.13 7.65
C TRP A 11 6.56 5.71 7.65
N PHE A 12 7.67 5.49 6.94
CA PHE A 12 8.38 4.21 7.00
C PHE A 12 9.00 3.94 8.38
N LEU A 13 9.56 4.96 9.02
CA LEU A 13 10.10 4.86 10.37
C LEU A 13 8.99 4.54 11.37
N LEU A 14 7.84 5.20 11.26
CA LEU A 14 6.67 4.93 12.10
C LEU A 14 6.15 3.50 11.90
N LEU A 15 6.07 3.03 10.64
CA LEU A 15 5.71 1.64 10.32
C LEU A 15 6.71 0.64 10.91
N PHE A 16 8.00 0.93 10.85
CA PHE A 16 9.03 0.08 11.43
C PHE A 16 8.92 0.04 12.97
N SER A 17 8.73 1.19 13.60
CA SER A 17 8.52 1.28 15.05
C SER A 17 7.25 0.54 15.50
N ASP A 18 6.17 0.58 14.72
CA ASP A 18 4.94 -0.15 15.01
C ASP A 18 5.17 -1.68 15.05
N ILE A 19 5.95 -2.21 14.12
CA ILE A 19 6.35 -3.63 14.11
C ILE A 19 7.20 -3.97 15.34
N CYS A 20 8.15 -3.12 15.72
CA CYS A 20 8.93 -3.33 16.94
C CYS A 20 8.05 -3.32 18.19
N LEU A 21 7.09 -2.41 18.26
CA LEU A 21 6.13 -2.30 19.37
C LEU A 21 5.23 -3.54 19.44
N PHE A 22 4.80 -4.06 18.30
CA PHE A 22 4.02 -5.29 18.20
C PHE A 22 4.77 -6.50 18.77
N ILE A 23 6.03 -6.69 18.35
CA ILE A 23 6.88 -7.79 18.84
C ILE A 23 7.07 -7.68 20.36
N PHE A 24 7.32 -6.46 20.85
CA PHE A 24 7.48 -6.21 22.28
C PHE A 24 6.19 -6.47 23.09
N ALA A 25 5.04 -6.07 22.55
CA ALA A 25 3.73 -6.30 23.17
C ALA A 25 3.39 -7.80 23.28
N ILE A 26 3.71 -8.58 22.23
CA ILE A 26 3.58 -10.04 22.27
C ILE A 26 4.51 -10.63 23.32
N TYR A 27 5.79 -10.24 23.31
CA TYR A 27 6.78 -10.76 24.26
C TYR A 27 6.39 -10.54 25.73
N THR A 28 5.86 -9.35 26.03
CA THR A 28 5.42 -8.99 27.39
C THR A 28 4.02 -9.52 27.75
N SER A 29 3.33 -10.23 26.84
CA SER A 29 1.94 -10.68 27.00
C SER A 29 0.98 -9.55 27.38
N ASN A 30 1.30 -8.31 26.98
CA ASN A 30 0.53 -7.12 27.32
C ASN A 30 -0.55 -6.88 26.28
N PHE A 31 -1.69 -7.55 26.47
CA PHE A 31 -2.84 -7.47 25.57
C PHE A 31 -3.35 -6.02 25.31
N PRO A 32 -3.40 -5.11 26.31
CA PRO A 32 -3.72 -3.71 26.05
C PRO A 32 -2.79 -3.02 25.05
N SER A 33 -1.49 -3.29 25.10
CA SER A 33 -0.51 -2.71 24.17
C SER A 33 -0.74 -3.17 22.72
N ILE A 34 -1.28 -4.38 22.52
CA ILE A 34 -1.67 -4.88 21.19
C ILE A 34 -2.78 -4.01 20.59
N PHE A 35 -3.74 -3.55 21.41
CA PHE A 35 -4.82 -2.68 20.93
C PHE A 35 -4.27 -1.32 20.43
N VAL A 36 -3.26 -0.77 21.12
CA VAL A 36 -2.59 0.45 20.69
C VAL A 36 -1.88 0.26 19.35
N VAL A 37 -1.16 -0.86 19.18
CA VAL A 37 -0.53 -1.23 17.91
C VAL A 37 -1.56 -1.31 16.78
N ILE A 38 -2.72 -1.94 17.02
CA ILE A 38 -3.78 -2.04 16.01
C ILE A 38 -4.28 -0.64 15.58
N ILE A 39 -4.45 0.29 16.53
CA ILE A 39 -4.85 1.66 16.22
C ILE A 39 -3.78 2.36 15.38
N VAL A 40 -2.51 2.25 15.78
CA VAL A 40 -1.38 2.88 15.06
C VAL A 40 -1.26 2.30 13.66
N ALA A 41 -1.31 0.98 13.49
CA ALA A 41 -1.32 0.30 12.21
C ALA A 41 -2.49 0.77 11.32
N THR A 42 -3.68 0.96 11.91
CA THR A 42 -4.85 1.49 11.18
C THR A 42 -4.59 2.91 10.67
N ILE A 43 -4.02 3.80 11.50
CA ILE A 43 -3.67 5.17 11.09
C ILE A 43 -2.64 5.16 9.96
N ILE A 44 -1.62 4.29 10.05
CA ILE A 44 -0.60 4.14 9.02
C ILE A 44 -1.23 3.62 7.72
N HIS A 45 -2.16 2.68 7.79
CA HIS A 45 -2.86 2.17 6.62
C HIS A 45 -3.70 3.25 5.92
N PHE A 46 -4.46 4.05 6.67
CA PHE A 46 -5.31 5.08 6.06
C PHE A 46 -4.54 6.28 5.52
N LYS A 47 -3.51 6.76 6.24
CA LYS A 47 -2.78 8.00 5.88
C LYS A 47 -1.39 7.76 5.30
N GLY A 48 -0.66 6.80 5.86
CA GLY A 48 0.72 6.50 5.45
C GLY A 48 0.79 5.72 4.14
N ASN A 49 -0.19 4.87 3.84
CA ASN A 49 -0.16 3.98 2.66
C ASN A 49 -0.09 4.77 1.35
N GLU A 50 -0.90 5.83 1.20
CA GLU A 50 -0.85 6.67 0.00
C GLU A 50 0.49 7.42 -0.13
N VAL A 51 1.06 7.89 0.98
CA VAL A 51 2.33 8.62 1.01
C VAL A 51 3.52 7.70 0.71
N MET A 52 3.51 6.46 1.22
CA MET A 52 4.57 5.48 1.02
C MET A 52 4.48 4.80 -0.36
N PHE A 53 3.28 4.39 -0.77
CA PHE A 53 3.07 3.49 -1.91
C PHE A 53 2.25 4.08 -3.06
N GLY A 54 1.69 5.28 -2.95
CA GLY A 54 0.79 5.85 -3.96
C GLY A 54 1.40 5.97 -5.36
N GLU A 55 2.70 6.27 -5.47
CA GLU A 55 3.39 6.29 -6.78
C GLU A 55 3.50 4.91 -7.41
N PHE A 56 3.82 3.90 -6.60
CA PHE A 56 3.90 2.52 -7.04
C PHE A 56 2.53 2.01 -7.48
N ASP A 57 1.49 2.33 -6.72
CA ASP A 57 0.10 1.97 -7.02
C ASP A 57 -0.40 2.58 -8.32
N ARG A 58 -0.10 3.86 -8.56
CA ARG A 58 -0.43 4.53 -9.82
C ARG A 58 0.24 3.86 -11.01
N LYS A 59 1.55 3.57 -10.92
CA LYS A 59 2.29 2.86 -11.99
C LYS A 59 1.72 1.47 -12.24
N ARG A 60 1.43 0.72 -11.18
CA ARG A 60 0.84 -0.62 -11.24
C ARG A 60 -0.55 -0.60 -11.89
N LYS A 61 -1.40 0.35 -11.50
CA LYS A 61 -2.75 0.51 -12.07
C LYS A 61 -2.70 0.89 -13.54
N ALA A 62 -1.80 1.80 -13.93
CA ALA A 62 -1.61 2.18 -15.33
C ALA A 62 -1.24 0.95 -16.20
N LYS A 63 -0.27 0.15 -15.77
CA LYS A 63 0.14 -1.08 -16.47
C LYS A 63 -1.00 -2.10 -16.59
N TYR A 64 -1.84 -2.21 -15.57
CA TYR A 64 -3.00 -3.10 -15.59
C TYR A 64 -4.05 -2.64 -16.61
N GLU A 65 -4.34 -1.35 -16.67
CA GLU A 65 -5.27 -0.78 -17.64
C GLU A 65 -4.77 -0.91 -19.08
N GLU A 66 -3.47 -0.73 -19.33
CA GLU A 66 -2.85 -0.98 -20.64
C GLU A 66 -3.05 -2.42 -21.09
N ARG A 67 -2.72 -3.38 -20.22
CA ARG A 67 -2.93 -4.82 -20.48
C ARG A 67 -4.39 -5.15 -20.75
N LYS A 68 -5.31 -4.53 -20.02
CA LYS A 68 -6.75 -4.70 -20.22
C LYS A 68 -7.19 -4.20 -21.59
N LYS A 69 -6.68 -3.05 -22.04
CA LYS A 69 -6.96 -2.48 -23.37
C LYS A 69 -6.41 -3.39 -24.48
N GLU A 70 -5.21 -3.95 -24.32
CA GLU A 70 -4.62 -4.89 -25.28
C GLU A 70 -5.49 -6.14 -25.44
N ILE A 71 -5.89 -6.76 -24.32
CA ILE A 71 -6.76 -7.95 -24.33
C ILE A 71 -8.09 -7.62 -25.03
N PHE A 72 -8.65 -6.44 -24.79
CA PHE A 72 -9.89 -6.02 -25.44
C PHE A 72 -9.73 -5.85 -26.96
N LYS A 73 -8.62 -5.27 -27.42
CA LYS A 73 -8.30 -5.15 -28.85
C LYS A 73 -8.20 -6.53 -29.51
N ILE A 74 -7.48 -7.46 -28.88
CA ILE A 74 -7.32 -8.84 -29.37
C ILE A 74 -8.69 -9.53 -29.48
N ARG A 75 -9.56 -9.38 -28.47
CA ARG A 75 -10.91 -9.94 -28.48
C ARG A 75 -11.77 -9.35 -29.61
N LYS A 76 -11.67 -8.03 -29.85
CA LYS A 76 -12.41 -7.36 -30.93
C LYS A 76 -11.93 -7.80 -32.32
N GLN A 77 -10.62 -7.93 -32.52
CA GLN A 77 -10.03 -8.43 -33.78
C GLN A 77 -10.51 -9.86 -34.09
N ARG A 78 -10.41 -10.77 -33.11
CA ARG A 78 -10.92 -12.16 -33.26
C ARG A 78 -12.42 -12.23 -33.55
N ALA A 79 -13.21 -11.29 -33.05
CA ALA A 79 -14.65 -11.23 -33.33
C ALA A 79 -14.97 -10.70 -34.74
N GLN A 80 -14.09 -9.87 -35.31
CA GLN A 80 -14.19 -9.39 -36.69
C GLN A 80 -13.72 -10.43 -37.70
N GLU A 81 -12.67 -11.20 -37.41
CA GLU A 81 -12.18 -12.30 -38.26
C GLU A 81 -13.16 -13.48 -38.39
N ARG A 82 -14.11 -13.62 -37.46
CA ARG A 82 -15.12 -14.68 -37.45
C ARG A 82 -16.42 -14.30 -38.18
N LYS A 83 -16.53 -13.08 -38.69
CA LYS A 83 -17.66 -12.59 -39.49
C LYS A 83 -17.26 -12.53 -40.95
#